data_AF-A0A8S1XAX5-F1
#
_entry.id   AF-A0A8S1XAX5-F1
#
_cell.length_a   1.000
_cell.length_b   1.000
_cell.length_c   1.000
_cell.angle_alpha   90.00
_cell.angle_beta   90.00
_cell.angle_gamma   90.00
#
_symmetry.space_group_name_H-M   'P 1'
#
loop_
_entity.id
_entity.type
_entity.pdbx_description
1 polymer ?
#
loop_
_entity_poly.entity_id
_entity_poly.type
_entity_poly.pdbx_seq_one_letter_code
_entity_poly.pdbx_strand_id
1 'polypeptide(L)'
;MVCIQFNIIKITPIRILKQGKVILTNKLMIPSNQEISKYELYNPKLKKFSAYINEFSIQLKNRFNEQLLNFTNSTCQIMESIIDIKKQDRLSSSNTSLIYFNQTTNNFDLGMLIFNLDPYNQTDKQYKIEIQCKTQSLIKELLYKIKVQSLICQLGEFNVLNGCLTCQSTQGFYSVTYNATKCSIFDKIKFEAITSNNIKLKPGYWRSHQESDLANDCFKNIESYKGGWAVGDEICKIGHVGGLCEECDKHNTRGDGYYFINDQFSCLNCSNFSINILSLGLSISFYNIKQCIENQLTLCFIKTHLKFCSYPVQDEYKLRDYLIKVIAQLYLDIFCNLYFQHSIFFFIYFVKQMNDTPYFLTRNLDCEISQSFEIELIYIRVLGMFTLISLQIFVIQLTVNIFIMLTKGKFSSNISSITIIYLYISLGMDLQVCFTSLITDKVNFPHIITFIFEQIIKQT
;
A
#
# COMPACT_ATOMS: atom_id res chain seq x y z
N MET A 1 5.36 -72.50 -1.13
CA MET A 1 4.41 -71.42 -1.44
C MET A 1 4.71 -70.24 -0.52
N VAL A 2 5.34 -69.18 -1.03
CA VAL A 2 5.79 -68.03 -0.23
C VAL A 2 4.63 -67.02 -0.14
N CYS A 3 3.94 -66.97 1.00
CA CYS A 3 2.93 -65.93 1.25
C CYS A 3 3.62 -64.59 1.57
N ILE A 4 3.64 -63.66 0.62
CA ILE A 4 4.07 -62.28 0.80
C ILE A 4 2.96 -61.51 1.53
N GLN A 5 3.28 -60.85 2.65
CA GLN A 5 2.32 -59.99 3.35
C GLN A 5 2.38 -58.58 2.75
N PHE A 6 1.27 -58.15 2.12
CA PHE A 6 1.15 -56.84 1.49
C PHE A 6 0.48 -55.85 2.44
N ASN A 7 1.19 -54.77 2.80
CA ASN A 7 0.60 -53.68 3.58
C ASN A 7 0.70 -52.35 2.82
N ILE A 8 -0.46 -51.76 2.50
CA ILE A 8 -0.54 -50.38 1.99
C ILE A 8 -0.60 -49.44 3.18
N ILE A 9 0.41 -48.59 3.33
CA ILE A 9 0.47 -47.62 4.42
C ILE A 9 -0.49 -46.48 4.09
N LYS A 10 -1.49 -46.27 4.96
CA LYS A 10 -2.41 -45.13 4.90
C LYS A 10 -1.86 -44.01 5.78
N ILE A 11 -1.68 -42.84 5.18
CA ILE A 11 -1.22 -41.65 5.89
C ILE A 11 -2.44 -40.85 6.33
N THR A 12 -2.51 -40.51 7.61
CA THR A 12 -3.50 -39.56 8.12
C THR A 12 -3.32 -38.21 7.46
N PRO A 13 -4.38 -37.49 7.07
CA PRO A 13 -4.25 -36.22 6.39
C PRO A 13 -3.32 -35.25 7.15
N ILE A 14 -2.30 -34.73 6.47
CA ILE A 14 -1.34 -33.79 7.02
C ILE A 14 -1.55 -32.40 6.40
N ARG A 15 -1.29 -31.35 7.20
CA ARG A 15 -1.20 -29.97 6.72
C ARG A 15 0.24 -29.67 6.34
N ILE A 16 0.46 -29.20 5.13
CA ILE A 16 1.80 -28.88 4.62
C ILE A 16 1.78 -27.56 3.86
N LEU A 17 2.89 -26.82 3.94
CA LEU A 17 3.08 -25.60 3.18
C LEU A 17 3.58 -25.93 1.77
N LYS A 18 2.91 -25.37 0.75
CA LYS A 18 3.28 -25.49 -0.66
C LYS A 18 3.19 -24.11 -1.30
N GLN A 19 4.34 -23.54 -1.69
CA GLN A 19 4.44 -22.19 -2.26
C GLN A 19 3.67 -21.14 -1.44
N GLY A 20 3.92 -21.11 -0.12
CA GLY A 20 3.26 -20.18 0.80
C GLY A 20 1.81 -20.50 1.18
N LYS A 21 1.17 -21.49 0.55
CA LYS A 21 -0.20 -21.90 0.84
C LYS A 21 -0.23 -23.20 1.64
N VAL A 22 -1.07 -23.25 2.68
CA VAL A 22 -1.29 -24.48 3.44
C VAL A 22 -2.26 -25.37 2.68
N ILE A 23 -1.86 -26.62 2.42
CA ILE A 23 -2.69 -27.64 1.78
C ILE A 23 -2.87 -28.83 2.71
N LEU A 24 -3.99 -29.54 2.56
CA LEU A 24 -4.28 -30.79 3.26
C LEU A 24 -4.12 -31.96 2.28
N THR A 25 -3.33 -32.98 2.63
CA THR A 25 -3.11 -34.14 1.76
C THR A 25 -2.97 -35.43 2.55
N ASN A 26 -3.36 -36.56 1.96
CA ASN A 26 -3.19 -37.91 2.49
C ASN A 26 -2.04 -38.69 1.80
N LYS A 27 -1.21 -37.98 1.03
CA LYS A 27 0.00 -38.51 0.38
C LYS A 27 1.22 -37.97 1.11
N LEU A 28 2.28 -38.77 1.21
CA LEU A 28 3.55 -38.28 1.73
C LEU A 28 4.14 -37.33 0.69
N MET A 29 4.34 -36.07 1.06
CA MET A 29 5.04 -35.14 0.20
C MET A 29 6.55 -35.39 0.33
N ILE A 30 7.26 -35.57 -0.77
CA ILE A 30 8.69 -35.89 -0.82
C ILE A 30 9.40 -34.83 -1.69
N PRO A 31 10.57 -34.32 -1.30
CA PRO A 31 11.35 -33.44 -2.16
C PRO A 31 11.89 -34.19 -3.39
N SER A 32 11.93 -33.53 -4.55
CA SER A 32 12.51 -34.11 -5.77
C SER A 32 13.94 -33.66 -5.96
N ASN A 33 14.83 -34.62 -6.27
CA ASN A 33 16.27 -34.44 -6.48
C ASN A 33 17.00 -33.81 -5.29
N GLN A 34 16.46 -33.97 -4.08
CA GLN A 34 17.10 -33.54 -2.84
C GLN A 34 16.98 -34.64 -1.78
N GLU A 35 17.93 -34.65 -0.85
CA GLU A 35 17.97 -35.58 0.28
C GLU A 35 16.87 -35.23 1.29
N ILE A 36 16.08 -36.22 1.72
CA ILE A 36 14.91 -36.00 2.58
C ILE A 36 15.28 -35.38 3.92
N SER A 37 16.32 -35.90 4.58
CA SER A 37 16.76 -35.47 5.92
C SER A 37 17.31 -34.04 5.94
N LYS A 38 17.86 -33.57 4.82
CA LYS A 38 18.43 -32.22 4.67
C LYS A 38 17.45 -31.21 4.10
N TYR A 39 16.26 -31.66 3.69
CA TYR A 39 15.29 -30.80 3.05
C TYR A 39 14.60 -29.87 4.07
N GLU A 40 14.68 -28.58 3.80
CA GLU A 40 14.04 -27.54 4.59
C GLU A 40 12.93 -26.86 3.79
N LEU A 41 11.77 -26.67 4.41
CA LEU A 41 10.68 -25.89 3.85
C LEU A 41 10.83 -24.42 4.22
N TYR A 42 10.74 -23.54 3.22
CA TYR A 42 10.72 -22.09 3.41
C TYR A 42 9.31 -21.60 3.75
N ASN A 43 9.18 -20.93 4.90
CA ASN A 43 7.97 -20.23 5.27
C ASN A 43 8.09 -18.72 4.93
N PRO A 44 7.39 -18.22 3.90
CA PRO A 44 7.52 -16.81 3.48
C PRO A 44 6.98 -15.83 4.52
N LYS A 45 6.00 -16.23 5.36
CA LYS A 45 5.47 -15.37 6.42
C LYS A 45 6.48 -15.16 7.54
N LEU A 46 7.24 -16.20 7.89
CA LEU A 46 8.26 -16.15 8.94
C LEU A 46 9.66 -15.80 8.41
N LYS A 47 9.83 -15.73 7.08
CA LYS A 47 11.11 -15.56 6.39
C LYS A 47 12.19 -16.54 6.90
N LYS A 48 11.81 -17.79 7.18
CA LYS A 48 12.69 -18.81 7.78
C LYS A 48 12.51 -20.18 7.15
N PHE A 49 13.61 -20.92 7.03
CA PHE A 49 13.64 -22.33 6.68
C PHE A 49 13.48 -23.22 7.93
N SER A 50 12.72 -24.30 7.79
CA SER A 50 12.54 -25.31 8.83
C SER A 50 12.65 -26.70 8.25
N ALA A 51 13.36 -27.59 8.94
CA ALA A 51 13.44 -29.00 8.57
C ALA A 51 12.03 -29.58 8.40
N TYR A 52 11.80 -30.27 7.28
CA TYR A 52 10.49 -30.80 6.92
C TYR A 52 10.25 -32.18 7.53
N ILE A 53 11.17 -33.12 7.29
CA ILE A 53 11.14 -34.47 7.86
C ILE A 53 12.44 -34.67 8.64
N ASN A 54 12.35 -34.63 9.97
CA ASN A 54 13.51 -34.79 10.85
C ASN A 54 14.02 -36.23 10.88
N GLU A 55 13.11 -37.21 10.86
CA GLU A 55 13.43 -38.63 10.86
C GLU A 55 12.54 -39.34 9.83
N PHE A 56 13.18 -40.08 8.92
CA PHE A 56 12.48 -41.01 8.06
C PHE A 56 13.18 -42.35 8.15
N SER A 57 12.64 -43.26 8.95
CA SER A 57 13.30 -44.54 9.23
C SER A 57 12.30 -45.69 9.31
N ILE A 58 12.79 -46.91 9.11
CA ILE A 58 12.03 -48.14 9.36
C ILE A 58 12.59 -48.78 10.61
N GLN A 59 11.73 -48.91 11.61
CA GLN A 59 12.03 -49.65 12.84
C GLN A 59 11.25 -50.96 12.84
N LEU A 60 11.94 -52.05 13.16
CA LEU A 60 11.32 -53.36 13.31
C LEU A 60 10.86 -53.51 14.76
N LYS A 61 9.58 -53.85 14.94
CA LYS A 61 8.99 -54.05 16.26
C LYS A 61 8.29 -55.39 16.35
N ASN A 62 8.28 -55.96 17.55
CA ASN A 62 7.55 -57.19 17.82
C ASN A 62 6.04 -56.91 18.01
N ARG A 63 5.26 -57.98 18.27
CA ARG A 63 3.82 -57.88 18.54
C ARG A 63 3.45 -57.06 19.79
N PHE A 64 4.42 -56.81 20.67
CA PHE A 64 4.28 -56.00 21.89
C PHE A 64 4.79 -54.56 21.70
N ASN A 65 5.10 -54.16 20.45
CA ASN A 65 5.62 -52.83 20.10
C ASN A 65 7.02 -52.54 20.68
N GLU A 66 7.77 -53.57 21.08
CA GLU A 66 9.17 -53.44 21.50
C GLU A 66 10.07 -53.44 20.26
N GLN A 67 11.09 -52.59 20.28
CA GLN A 67 12.06 -52.50 19.19
C GLN A 67 12.94 -53.76 19.16
N LEU A 68 13.04 -54.36 17.98
CA LEU A 68 13.93 -55.47 17.72
C LEU A 68 15.32 -54.94 17.39
N LEU A 69 16.35 -55.50 18.05
CA LEU A 69 17.73 -55.06 17.97
C LEU A 69 18.60 -56.12 17.28
N ASN A 70 19.83 -55.75 16.90
CA ASN A 70 20.89 -56.66 16.45
C ASN A 70 20.60 -57.47 15.18
N PHE A 71 20.01 -56.82 14.17
CA PHE A 71 19.88 -57.43 12.86
C PHE A 71 21.22 -57.38 12.09
N THR A 72 21.85 -58.53 11.87
CA THR A 72 23.02 -58.66 11.00
C THR A 72 22.60 -58.87 9.55
N ASN A 73 23.24 -58.16 8.62
CA ASN A 73 23.04 -58.30 7.17
C ASN A 73 21.59 -58.12 6.68
N SER A 74 20.75 -57.43 7.45
CA SER A 74 19.40 -57.07 7.01
C SER A 74 19.45 -55.88 6.07
N THR A 75 18.66 -55.96 4.99
CA THR A 75 18.61 -54.93 3.95
C THR A 75 17.17 -54.61 3.57
N CYS A 76 16.95 -53.36 3.16
CA CYS A 76 15.71 -52.92 2.53
C CYS A 76 16.00 -52.43 1.13
N GLN A 77 15.30 -52.97 0.14
CA GLN A 77 15.26 -52.44 -1.21
C GLN A 77 14.10 -51.46 -1.32
N ILE A 78 14.41 -50.23 -1.70
CA ILE A 78 13.43 -49.17 -1.92
C ILE A 78 13.31 -48.96 -3.42
N MET A 79 12.08 -49.04 -3.94
CA MET A 79 11.81 -48.88 -5.36
C MET A 79 10.79 -47.77 -5.59
N GLU A 80 11.09 -46.91 -6.55
CA GLU A 80 10.14 -45.94 -7.06
C GLU A 80 9.25 -46.58 -8.12
N SER A 81 7.94 -46.36 -8.05
CA SER A 81 7.00 -46.84 -9.05
C SER A 81 5.99 -45.77 -9.44
N ILE A 82 5.76 -45.65 -10.75
CA ILE A 82 4.80 -44.72 -11.35
C ILE A 82 3.68 -45.53 -11.99
N ILE A 83 2.45 -45.26 -11.59
CA ILE A 83 1.25 -45.91 -12.13
C ILE A 83 0.44 -44.86 -12.89
N ASP A 84 0.14 -45.15 -14.15
CA ASP A 84 -0.83 -44.38 -14.92
C ASP A 84 -2.23 -44.65 -14.37
N ILE A 85 -2.94 -43.61 -13.92
CA ILE A 85 -4.27 -43.79 -13.33
C ILE A 85 -5.28 -44.26 -14.38
N LYS A 86 -5.14 -43.83 -15.64
CA LYS A 86 -6.09 -44.12 -16.73
C LYS A 86 -5.86 -45.52 -17.30
N LYS A 87 -4.61 -45.91 -17.48
CA LYS A 87 -4.25 -47.22 -18.05
C LYS A 87 -4.11 -48.32 -17.00
N GLN A 88 -3.94 -47.94 -15.73
CA GLN A 88 -3.64 -48.85 -14.62
C GLN A 88 -2.32 -49.63 -14.80
N ASP A 89 -1.49 -49.18 -15.75
CA ASP A 89 -0.21 -49.80 -16.10
C ASP A 89 0.94 -49.16 -15.32
N ARG A 90 1.94 -49.98 -15.01
CA ARG A 90 3.23 -49.53 -14.46
C ARG A 90 4.07 -48.96 -15.60
N LEU A 91 4.30 -47.65 -15.58
CA LEU A 91 5.01 -46.94 -16.64
C LEU A 91 6.54 -47.13 -16.56
N SER A 92 7.11 -47.30 -15.37
CA SER A 92 8.52 -47.63 -15.13
C SER A 92 8.85 -47.65 -13.63
N SER A 93 9.87 -48.43 -13.25
CA SER A 93 10.64 -48.26 -12.01
C SER A 93 12.07 -47.87 -12.39
N SER A 94 12.44 -46.60 -12.20
CA SER A 94 13.75 -46.10 -12.64
C SER A 94 14.85 -46.29 -11.61
N ASN A 95 14.51 -46.23 -10.31
CA ASN A 95 15.50 -46.22 -9.24
C ASN A 95 15.20 -47.29 -8.19
N THR A 96 16.21 -48.11 -7.92
CA THR A 96 16.22 -49.04 -6.78
C THR A 96 17.40 -48.71 -5.89
N SER A 97 17.15 -48.37 -4.63
CA SER A 97 18.20 -48.15 -3.63
C SER A 97 18.19 -49.27 -2.61
N LEU A 98 19.39 -49.71 -2.20
CA LEU A 98 19.57 -50.73 -1.18
C LEU A 98 20.07 -50.04 0.11
N ILE A 99 19.35 -50.26 1.20
CA ILE A 99 19.65 -49.66 2.51
C ILE A 99 19.98 -50.78 3.49
N TYR A 100 21.08 -50.62 4.21
CA TYR A 100 21.50 -51.56 5.25
C TYR A 100 20.96 -51.14 6.60
N PHE A 101 20.68 -52.13 7.45
CA PHE A 101 20.29 -51.87 8.84
C PHE A 101 21.44 -51.22 9.61
N ASN A 102 21.18 -50.07 10.24
CA ASN A 102 22.15 -49.38 11.07
C ASN A 102 22.08 -49.93 12.50
N GLN A 103 23.16 -50.58 12.95
CA GLN A 103 23.23 -51.18 14.29
C GLN A 103 23.31 -50.13 15.41
N THR A 104 23.83 -48.94 15.13
CA THR A 104 23.95 -47.86 16.12
C THR A 104 22.59 -47.23 16.42
N THR A 105 21.80 -46.93 15.39
CA THR A 105 20.46 -46.33 15.52
C THR A 105 19.34 -47.37 15.58
N ASN A 106 19.65 -48.64 15.35
CA ASN A 106 18.71 -49.77 15.32
C ASN A 106 17.52 -49.56 14.36
N ASN A 107 17.78 -48.97 13.18
CA ASN A 107 16.78 -48.68 12.16
C ASN A 107 17.37 -48.77 10.74
N PHE A 108 16.50 -48.80 9.73
CA PHE A 108 16.89 -48.50 8.36
C PHE A 108 16.63 -47.01 8.11
N ASP A 109 17.67 -46.23 7.88
CA ASP A 109 17.56 -44.80 7.61
C ASP A 109 17.17 -44.55 6.15
N LEU A 110 15.99 -43.99 5.93
CA LEU A 110 15.46 -43.56 4.64
C LEU A 110 15.73 -42.08 4.37
N GLY A 111 16.28 -41.33 5.35
CA GLY A 111 16.50 -39.89 5.27
C GLY A 111 17.50 -39.49 4.18
N MET A 112 18.50 -40.34 3.91
CA MET A 112 19.53 -40.10 2.88
C MET A 112 19.05 -40.37 1.45
N LEU A 113 17.81 -40.80 1.25
CA LEU A 113 17.29 -41.10 -0.07
C LEU A 113 17.00 -39.84 -0.88
N ILE A 114 17.26 -39.93 -2.18
CA ILE A 114 16.94 -38.91 -3.18
C ILE A 114 15.98 -39.54 -4.19
N PHE A 115 14.83 -38.90 -4.37
CA PHE A 115 13.78 -39.35 -5.29
C PHE A 115 13.69 -38.42 -6.49
N ASN A 116 13.54 -38.96 -7.71
CA ASN A 116 13.40 -38.15 -8.92
C ASN A 116 11.94 -38.13 -9.40
N LEU A 117 11.12 -37.36 -8.69
CA LEU A 117 9.67 -37.29 -8.90
C LEU A 117 9.31 -35.94 -9.53
N ASP A 118 8.71 -35.96 -10.72
CA ASP A 118 8.30 -34.72 -11.40
C ASP A 118 7.33 -33.89 -10.53
N PRO A 119 7.71 -32.66 -10.13
CA PRO A 119 6.89 -31.82 -9.28
C PRO A 119 5.65 -31.24 -9.97
N TYR A 120 5.65 -31.12 -11.30
CA TYR A 120 4.62 -30.42 -12.06
C TYR A 120 3.70 -31.38 -12.84
N ASN A 121 4.20 -32.54 -13.26
CA ASN A 121 3.43 -33.49 -14.06
C ASN A 121 2.89 -34.67 -13.22
N GLN A 122 1.85 -34.41 -12.42
CA GLN A 122 1.33 -35.38 -11.44
C GLN A 122 -0.18 -35.67 -11.52
N THR A 123 -0.92 -34.98 -12.38
CA THR A 123 -2.39 -35.05 -12.40
C THR A 123 -2.92 -36.44 -12.77
N ASP A 124 -2.31 -37.09 -13.76
CA ASP A 124 -2.71 -38.41 -14.26
C ASP A 124 -1.83 -39.57 -13.76
N LYS A 125 -0.89 -39.28 -12.84
CA LYS A 125 0.11 -40.24 -12.36
C LYS A 125 -0.02 -40.45 -10.85
N GLN A 126 0.07 -41.71 -10.43
CA GLN A 126 0.19 -42.07 -9.02
C GLN A 126 1.59 -42.58 -8.72
N TYR A 127 2.34 -41.80 -7.94
CA TYR A 127 3.66 -42.19 -7.44
C TYR A 127 3.53 -43.04 -6.17
N LYS A 128 4.31 -44.12 -6.12
CA LYS A 128 4.42 -44.99 -4.93
C LYS A 128 5.88 -45.34 -4.65
N ILE A 129 6.23 -45.34 -3.38
CA ILE A 129 7.47 -45.93 -2.88
C ILE A 129 7.13 -47.34 -2.42
N GLU A 130 7.78 -48.35 -3.01
CA GLU A 130 7.71 -49.75 -2.60
C GLU A 130 8.96 -50.06 -1.75
N ILE A 131 8.75 -50.59 -0.55
CA ILE A 131 9.80 -50.90 0.42
C ILE A 131 9.76 -52.40 0.67
N GLN A 132 10.85 -53.09 0.34
CA GLN A 132 10.98 -54.52 0.47
C GLN A 132 12.16 -54.85 1.39
N CYS A 133 11.87 -55.24 2.63
CA CYS A 133 12.90 -55.55 3.62
C CYS A 133 13.08 -57.05 3.80
N LYS A 134 14.35 -57.48 3.78
CA LYS A 134 14.78 -58.85 4.09
C LYS A 134 15.57 -58.83 5.39
N THR A 135 15.22 -59.73 6.31
CA THR A 135 15.96 -59.94 7.55
C THR A 135 16.31 -61.41 7.68
N GLN A 136 17.45 -61.74 8.28
CA GLN A 136 17.88 -63.14 8.43
C GLN A 136 16.87 -64.00 9.21
N SER A 137 16.11 -63.40 10.13
CA SER A 137 15.16 -64.09 10.99
C SER A 137 13.76 -64.27 10.39
N LEU A 138 13.41 -63.54 9.32
CA LEU A 138 12.08 -63.62 8.71
C LEU A 138 12.10 -64.46 7.44
N ILE A 139 11.33 -65.54 7.44
CA ILE A 139 11.08 -66.37 6.25
C ILE A 139 10.33 -65.59 5.16
N LYS A 140 9.61 -64.52 5.55
CA LYS A 140 8.80 -63.70 4.66
C LYS A 140 9.36 -62.30 4.55
N GLU A 141 9.47 -61.82 3.32
CA GLU A 141 9.86 -60.45 3.02
C GLU A 141 8.73 -59.49 3.41
N LEU A 142 9.10 -58.38 4.05
CA LEU A 142 8.15 -57.34 4.40
C LEU A 142 8.03 -56.39 3.21
N LEU A 143 6.81 -56.27 2.67
CA LEU A 143 6.53 -55.40 1.52
C LEU A 143 5.52 -54.31 1.89
N TYR A 144 5.99 -53.07 1.85
CA TYR A 144 5.17 -51.89 2.10
C TYR A 144 5.04 -51.02 0.85
N LYS A 145 3.88 -50.41 0.68
CA LYS A 145 3.64 -49.42 -0.39
C LYS A 145 3.12 -48.13 0.21
N ILE A 146 3.80 -47.02 -0.06
CA ILE A 146 3.44 -45.68 0.40
C ILE A 146 3.04 -44.86 -0.82
N LYS A 147 1.88 -44.19 -0.76
CA LYS A 147 1.50 -43.21 -1.79
C LYS A 147 2.26 -41.92 -1.53
N VAL A 148 2.98 -41.45 -2.54
CA VAL A 148 3.78 -40.23 -2.44
C VAL A 148 3.40 -39.21 -3.48
N GLN A 149 3.82 -37.98 -3.26
CA GLN A 149 3.67 -36.87 -4.18
C GLN A 149 4.90 -35.97 -4.06
N SER A 150 5.41 -35.45 -5.18
CA SER A 150 6.57 -34.55 -5.12
C SER A 150 6.17 -33.15 -4.64
N LEU A 151 7.02 -32.53 -3.83
CA LEU A 151 6.93 -31.11 -3.49
C LEU A 151 7.24 -30.26 -4.72
N ILE A 152 6.43 -29.21 -4.93
CA ILE A 152 6.74 -28.24 -5.98
C ILE A 152 7.92 -27.37 -5.52
N CYS A 153 8.79 -26.99 -6.46
CA CYS A 153 9.94 -26.16 -6.17
C CYS A 153 9.52 -24.86 -5.46
N GLN A 154 10.19 -24.58 -4.36
CA GLN A 154 9.97 -23.40 -3.53
C GLN A 154 10.89 -22.24 -3.92
N LEU A 155 10.76 -21.11 -3.24
CA LEU A 155 11.69 -20.00 -3.41
C LEU A 155 13.11 -20.46 -3.08
N GLY A 156 14.06 -20.07 -3.94
CA GLY A 156 15.45 -20.49 -3.91
C GLY A 156 15.74 -21.80 -4.61
N GLU A 157 14.73 -22.43 -5.20
CA GLU A 157 14.87 -23.60 -6.05
C GLU A 157 14.48 -23.29 -7.50
N PHE A 158 14.90 -24.15 -8.41
CA PHE A 158 14.51 -24.14 -9.81
C PHE A 158 14.28 -25.57 -10.31
N ASN A 159 13.40 -25.70 -11.30
CA ASN A 159 13.03 -26.97 -11.92
C ASN A 159 14.00 -27.32 -13.05
N VAL A 160 14.67 -28.47 -12.93
CA VAL A 160 15.57 -29.01 -13.96
C VAL A 160 15.47 -30.53 -13.97
N LEU A 161 15.39 -31.12 -15.17
CA LEU A 161 15.34 -32.57 -15.37
C LEU A 161 14.28 -33.28 -14.51
N ASN A 162 13.08 -32.69 -14.39
CA ASN A 162 11.95 -33.21 -13.59
C ASN A 162 12.19 -33.24 -12.07
N GLY A 163 13.08 -32.39 -11.54
CA GLY A 163 13.20 -32.19 -10.11
C GLY A 163 13.64 -30.79 -9.72
N CYS A 164 13.73 -30.55 -8.42
CA CYS A 164 14.03 -29.24 -7.87
C CYS A 164 15.47 -29.20 -7.36
N LEU A 165 16.26 -28.26 -7.85
CA LEU A 165 17.61 -28.01 -7.32
C LEU A 165 17.64 -26.66 -6.62
N THR A 166 18.43 -26.56 -5.55
CA THR A 166 18.65 -25.31 -4.82
C THR A 166 19.66 -24.42 -5.55
N CYS A 167 19.35 -23.13 -5.69
CA CYS A 167 20.27 -22.14 -6.23
C CYS A 167 21.43 -21.87 -5.26
N GLN A 168 22.67 -21.94 -5.76
CA GLN A 168 23.87 -21.75 -4.96
C GLN A 168 24.21 -20.25 -4.82
N SER A 169 23.77 -19.64 -3.73
CA SER A 169 24.01 -18.22 -3.46
C SER A 169 25.50 -17.87 -3.30
N THR A 170 26.32 -18.82 -2.82
CA THR A 170 27.78 -18.68 -2.73
C THR A 170 28.45 -18.52 -4.09
N GLN A 171 27.82 -19.03 -5.15
CA GLN A 171 28.26 -18.88 -6.54
C GLN A 171 27.59 -17.69 -7.25
N GLY A 172 26.75 -16.91 -6.56
CA GLY A 172 26.04 -15.79 -7.16
C GLY A 172 24.71 -16.15 -7.82
N PHE A 173 24.10 -17.29 -7.50
CA PHE A 173 22.81 -17.71 -8.06
C PHE A 173 21.68 -17.68 -7.03
N TYR A 174 20.51 -17.19 -7.42
CA TYR A 174 19.32 -17.13 -6.57
C TYR A 174 18.03 -17.36 -7.38
N SER A 175 16.92 -17.63 -6.70
CA SER A 175 15.58 -17.71 -7.30
C SER A 175 14.55 -17.15 -6.32
N VAL A 176 13.90 -16.05 -6.70
CA VAL A 176 12.81 -15.44 -5.91
C VAL A 176 11.44 -15.64 -6.56
N THR A 177 11.37 -16.33 -7.69
CA THR A 177 10.10 -16.58 -8.41
C THR A 177 9.72 -18.05 -8.25
N TYR A 178 8.43 -18.32 -8.06
CA TYR A 178 7.94 -19.69 -8.12
C TYR A 178 8.03 -20.25 -9.53
N ASN A 179 8.22 -21.56 -9.64
CA ASN A 179 8.29 -22.27 -10.92
C ASN A 179 9.41 -21.80 -11.85
N ALA A 180 10.48 -21.24 -11.28
CA ALA A 180 11.67 -20.91 -12.02
C ALA A 180 12.26 -22.17 -12.67
N THR A 181 12.68 -22.07 -13.93
CA THR A 181 13.39 -23.13 -14.66
C THR A 181 14.91 -22.93 -14.65
N LYS A 182 15.36 -21.78 -14.13
CA LYS A 182 16.76 -21.40 -13.98
C LYS A 182 16.91 -20.45 -12.80
N CYS A 183 18.10 -20.42 -12.20
CA CYS A 183 18.45 -19.38 -11.23
C CYS A 183 18.77 -18.06 -11.95
N SER A 184 18.43 -16.94 -11.32
CA SER A 184 18.88 -15.60 -11.69
C SER A 184 20.32 -15.37 -11.21
N ILE A 185 21.04 -14.50 -11.91
CA ILE A 185 22.45 -14.16 -11.65
C ILE A 185 22.51 -12.92 -10.76
N PHE A 186 23.41 -12.93 -9.77
CA PHE A 186 23.63 -11.82 -8.86
C PHE A 186 24.12 -10.55 -9.57
N ASP A 187 23.24 -9.56 -9.66
CA ASP A 187 23.56 -8.22 -10.14
C ASP A 187 24.18 -7.37 -9.03
N LYS A 188 25.52 -7.29 -9.02
CA LYS A 188 26.29 -6.51 -8.03
C LYS A 188 26.02 -5.00 -8.10
N ILE A 189 25.41 -4.49 -9.17
CA ILE A 189 25.09 -3.06 -9.28
C ILE A 189 23.86 -2.77 -8.39
N LYS A 190 22.84 -3.63 -8.48
CA LYS A 190 21.54 -3.44 -7.80
C LYS A 190 21.49 -4.05 -6.40
N PHE A 191 22.22 -5.13 -6.19
CA PHE A 191 22.08 -5.98 -5.01
C PHE A 191 23.34 -5.95 -4.16
N GLU A 192 23.15 -5.86 -2.84
CA GLU A 192 24.22 -5.86 -1.86
C GLU A 192 24.62 -7.30 -1.50
N ALA A 193 23.63 -8.17 -1.33
CA ALA A 193 23.78 -9.58 -1.01
C ALA A 193 22.58 -10.39 -1.52
N ILE A 194 22.75 -11.71 -1.62
CA ILE A 194 21.67 -12.65 -1.95
C ILE A 194 21.73 -13.87 -1.03
N THR A 195 20.57 -14.46 -0.76
CA THR A 195 20.45 -15.86 -0.33
C THR A 195 19.94 -16.68 -1.52
N SER A 196 19.78 -17.99 -1.35
CA SER A 196 19.17 -18.81 -2.41
C SER A 196 17.79 -18.25 -2.80
N ASN A 197 17.03 -17.76 -1.84
CA ASN A 197 15.61 -17.42 -1.96
C ASN A 197 15.25 -15.94 -1.70
N ASN A 198 16.22 -15.06 -1.47
CA ASN A 198 15.96 -13.64 -1.17
C ASN A 198 17.10 -12.74 -1.68
N ILE A 199 16.78 -11.46 -1.84
CA ILE A 199 17.67 -10.43 -2.38
C ILE A 199 17.75 -9.27 -1.39
N LYS A 200 18.96 -8.82 -1.10
CA LYS A 200 19.23 -7.59 -0.35
C LYS A 200 19.52 -6.47 -1.35
N LEU A 201 18.63 -5.49 -1.44
CA LEU A 201 18.80 -4.34 -2.32
C LEU A 201 19.86 -3.38 -1.77
N LYS A 202 20.65 -2.78 -2.65
CA LYS A 202 21.46 -1.61 -2.28
C LYS A 202 20.56 -0.38 -2.07
N PRO A 203 21.03 0.62 -1.29
CA PRO A 203 20.39 1.94 -1.25
C PRO A 203 20.24 2.50 -2.67
N GLY A 204 19.13 3.18 -2.95
CA GLY A 204 18.79 3.69 -4.29
C GLY A 204 18.10 2.68 -5.22
N TYR A 205 17.79 1.47 -4.75
CA TYR A 205 16.99 0.51 -5.52
C TYR A 205 15.70 0.15 -4.80
N TRP A 206 14.64 -0.06 -5.57
CA TRP A 206 13.32 -0.43 -5.07
C TRP A 206 12.77 -1.66 -5.77
N ARG A 207 12.05 -2.48 -5.01
CA ARG A 207 11.38 -3.70 -5.48
C ARG A 207 9.96 -3.74 -4.95
N SER A 208 9.00 -4.03 -5.82
CA SER A 208 7.57 -4.07 -5.46
C SER A 208 7.19 -5.27 -4.60
N HIS A 209 7.71 -6.45 -4.92
CA HIS A 209 7.26 -7.70 -4.31
C HIS A 209 8.42 -8.65 -4.00
N GLN A 210 8.27 -9.47 -2.96
CA GLN A 210 9.31 -10.45 -2.57
C GLN A 210 9.54 -11.52 -3.65
N GLU A 211 8.50 -11.81 -4.43
CA GLU A 211 8.50 -12.83 -5.47
C GLU A 211 8.95 -12.34 -6.85
N SER A 212 9.61 -11.17 -6.91
CA SER A 212 10.14 -10.60 -8.15
C SER A 212 11.64 -10.36 -8.02
N ASP A 213 12.37 -10.57 -9.10
CA ASP A 213 13.78 -10.18 -9.23
C ASP A 213 13.95 -8.79 -9.87
N LEU A 214 12.85 -8.16 -10.29
CA LEU A 214 12.85 -6.84 -10.89
C LEU A 214 13.06 -5.78 -9.81
N ALA A 215 14.23 -5.14 -9.86
CA ALA A 215 14.56 -3.96 -9.06
C ALA A 215 14.71 -2.75 -9.98
N ASN A 216 14.01 -1.68 -9.61
CA ASN A 216 14.02 -0.40 -10.29
C ASN A 216 15.00 0.55 -9.60
N ASP A 217 15.63 1.38 -10.42
CA ASP A 217 16.49 2.46 -9.93
C ASP A 217 15.64 3.67 -9.51
N CYS A 218 16.07 4.29 -8.43
CA CYS A 218 15.39 5.35 -7.75
C CYS A 218 16.02 6.71 -8.08
N PHE A 219 15.88 7.12 -9.34
CA PHE A 219 16.64 8.24 -9.89
C PHE A 219 16.29 9.62 -9.30
N LYS A 220 15.08 9.81 -8.75
CA LYS A 220 14.64 11.14 -8.27
C LYS A 220 15.22 11.50 -6.90
N ASN A 221 15.34 10.54 -5.99
CA ASN A 221 15.83 10.80 -4.64
C ASN A 221 16.49 9.54 -4.05
N ILE A 222 17.73 9.26 -4.46
CA ILE A 222 18.51 8.10 -4.00
C ILE A 222 18.53 8.01 -2.46
N GLU A 223 18.55 9.17 -1.80
CA GLU A 223 18.58 9.23 -0.35
C GLU A 223 17.29 8.70 0.29
N SER A 224 16.13 8.76 -0.36
CA SER A 224 14.86 8.28 0.21
C SER A 224 14.78 6.76 0.40
N TYR A 225 15.79 5.99 0.00
CA TYR A 225 15.76 4.53 0.01
C TYR A 225 16.86 3.97 0.90
N LYS A 226 16.45 3.14 1.86
CA LYS A 226 17.38 2.45 2.75
C LYS A 226 17.97 1.20 2.09
N GLY A 227 17.27 0.61 1.11
CA GLY A 227 17.58 -0.73 0.61
C GLY A 227 17.31 -1.81 1.67
N GLY A 228 17.98 -2.95 1.56
CA GLY A 228 17.88 -4.07 2.50
C GLY A 228 17.07 -5.26 1.98
N TRP A 229 16.68 -6.17 2.89
CA TRP A 229 15.99 -7.43 2.57
C TRP A 229 14.47 -7.30 2.40
N ALA A 230 13.93 -6.12 2.72
CA ALA A 230 12.51 -5.82 2.64
C ALA A 230 12.09 -5.41 1.21
N VAL A 231 10.81 -5.17 1.00
CA VAL A 231 10.23 -4.74 -0.29
C VAL A 231 9.19 -3.65 -0.08
N GLY A 232 8.80 -2.96 -1.16
CA GLY A 232 7.74 -1.97 -1.13
C GLY A 232 8.07 -0.79 -0.22
N ASP A 233 7.13 -0.42 0.65
CA ASP A 233 7.28 0.76 1.51
C ASP A 233 8.25 0.53 2.68
N GLU A 234 8.51 -0.73 3.05
CA GLU A 234 9.42 -1.06 4.15
C GLU A 234 10.87 -0.62 3.89
N ILE A 235 11.27 -0.53 2.61
CA ILE A 235 12.61 -0.05 2.21
C ILE A 235 12.70 1.47 2.05
N CYS A 236 11.57 2.17 2.11
CA CYS A 236 11.54 3.62 2.07
C CYS A 236 12.04 4.19 3.40
N LYS A 237 12.73 5.34 3.34
CA LYS A 237 13.05 6.15 4.53
C LYS A 237 11.77 6.51 5.27
N ILE A 238 11.93 6.82 6.55
CA ILE A 238 10.82 7.22 7.42
C ILE A 238 10.11 8.41 6.77
N GLY A 239 8.79 8.34 6.71
CA GLY A 239 7.95 9.37 6.11
C GLY A 239 7.77 9.30 4.60
N HIS A 240 8.43 8.37 3.90
CA HIS A 240 8.23 8.10 2.48
C HIS A 240 7.43 6.80 2.26
N VAL A 241 6.56 6.79 1.26
CA VAL A 241 5.70 5.68 0.82
C VAL A 241 5.54 5.68 -0.71
N GLY A 242 4.96 4.59 -1.23
CA GLY A 242 4.56 4.46 -2.62
C GLY A 242 5.57 3.71 -3.48
N GLY A 243 5.17 3.48 -4.73
CA GLY A 243 6.05 2.93 -5.76
C GLY A 243 7.26 3.84 -5.94
N LEU A 244 8.46 3.31 -5.71
CA LEU A 244 9.68 4.12 -5.67
C LEU A 244 9.63 5.21 -4.58
N CYS A 245 8.99 5.05 -3.42
CA CYS A 245 9.13 5.98 -2.27
C CYS A 245 9.01 7.50 -2.60
N GLU A 246 8.31 7.88 -3.67
CA GLU A 246 8.30 9.26 -4.17
C GLU A 246 7.29 10.12 -3.39
N GLU A 247 6.39 9.49 -2.66
CA GLU A 247 5.31 10.15 -1.93
C GLU A 247 5.62 10.19 -0.44
N CYS A 248 5.10 11.21 0.25
CA CYS A 248 5.17 11.26 1.72
C CYS A 248 3.99 10.51 2.34
N ASP A 249 4.20 9.91 3.51
CA ASP A 249 3.17 9.18 4.25
C ASP A 249 2.18 10.14 4.91
N LYS A 250 1.33 10.77 4.09
CA LYS A 250 0.34 11.76 4.51
C LYS A 250 -0.77 11.16 5.37
N HIS A 251 -0.95 9.84 5.33
CA HIS A 251 -2.04 9.15 6.00
C HIS A 251 -1.55 8.23 7.12
N ASN A 252 -0.26 8.33 7.48
CA ASN A 252 0.34 7.48 8.51
C ASN A 252 0.08 5.98 8.25
N THR A 253 0.13 5.55 6.99
CA THR A 253 -0.11 4.16 6.58
C THR A 253 0.89 3.20 7.20
N ARG A 254 2.10 3.69 7.50
CA ARG A 254 3.17 2.91 8.13
C ARG A 254 3.15 2.95 9.66
N GLY A 255 2.39 3.87 10.27
CA GLY A 255 2.37 4.07 11.72
C GLY A 255 3.52 4.93 12.27
N ASP A 256 4.36 5.52 11.41
CA ASP A 256 5.53 6.34 11.78
C ASP A 256 5.20 7.84 12.00
N GLY A 257 3.93 8.23 11.86
CA GLY A 257 3.44 9.61 11.91
C GLY A 257 2.99 10.14 10.54
N TYR A 258 2.54 11.40 10.53
CA TYR A 258 2.10 12.09 9.32
C TYR A 258 3.24 12.90 8.71
N TYR A 259 3.44 12.77 7.40
CA TYR A 259 4.54 13.40 6.69
C TYR A 259 4.10 14.16 5.44
N PHE A 260 4.69 15.34 5.22
CA PHE A 260 4.42 16.18 4.05
C PHE A 260 5.71 16.65 3.40
N ILE A 261 5.61 16.92 2.10
CA ILE A 261 6.76 17.30 1.28
C ILE A 261 7.16 18.74 1.59
N ASN A 262 8.45 18.99 1.79
CA ASN A 262 9.03 20.32 1.92
C ASN A 262 9.43 20.87 0.54
N ASP A 263 9.82 22.15 0.46
CA ASP A 263 10.28 22.83 -0.75
C ASP A 263 11.55 22.19 -1.36
N GLN A 264 12.25 21.38 -0.56
CA GLN A 264 13.40 20.58 -0.96
C GLN A 264 13.04 19.13 -1.35
N PHE A 265 11.76 18.81 -1.56
CA PHE A 265 11.26 17.46 -1.87
C PHE A 265 11.52 16.40 -0.78
N SER A 266 11.83 16.82 0.44
CA SER A 266 12.00 15.92 1.60
C SER A 266 10.71 15.82 2.41
N CYS A 267 10.42 14.63 2.95
CA CYS A 267 9.26 14.42 3.80
C CYS A 267 9.56 14.82 5.25
N LEU A 268 8.85 15.83 5.76
CA LEU A 268 8.97 16.31 7.14
C LEU A 268 7.79 15.80 7.99
N ASN A 269 8.08 15.44 9.24
CA ASN A 269 7.08 15.01 10.20
C ASN A 269 6.27 16.20 10.72
N CYS A 270 4.94 16.07 10.70
CA CYS A 270 4.01 17.09 11.17
C CYS A 270 4.08 17.39 12.67
N SER A 271 4.54 16.43 13.49
CA SER A 271 4.57 16.60 14.97
C SER A 271 5.49 17.72 15.47
N ASN A 272 6.40 18.20 14.63
CA ASN A 272 7.31 19.29 14.98
C ASN A 272 6.74 20.69 14.71
N PHE A 273 5.56 20.80 14.11
CA PHE A 273 4.91 22.08 13.80
C PHE A 273 3.75 22.32 14.75
N SER A 274 3.99 23.11 15.80
CA SER A 274 2.91 23.77 16.54
C SER A 274 2.62 25.09 15.85
N ILE A 275 1.59 25.16 15.01
CA ILE A 275 1.09 26.44 14.56
C ILE A 275 0.14 26.97 15.62
N ASN A 276 0.36 28.22 16.00
CA ASN A 276 -0.71 28.94 16.67
C ASN A 276 -1.80 29.22 15.62
N ILE A 277 -2.84 28.36 15.53
CA ILE A 277 -4.04 28.59 14.71
C ILE A 277 -4.58 30.01 14.92
N LEU A 278 -4.46 30.50 16.16
CA LEU A 278 -4.80 31.87 16.54
C LEU A 278 -3.98 32.93 15.78
N SER A 279 -2.68 32.72 15.60
CA SER A 279 -1.79 33.61 14.81
C SER A 279 -2.20 33.64 13.34
N LEU A 280 -2.64 32.50 12.82
CA LEU A 280 -3.08 32.33 11.44
C LEU A 280 -4.39 33.09 11.20
N GLY A 281 -5.40 32.86 12.06
CA GLY A 281 -6.66 33.61 12.03
C GLY A 281 -6.43 35.12 12.17
N LEU A 282 -5.57 35.54 13.11
CA LEU A 282 -5.24 36.96 13.31
C LEU A 282 -4.56 37.57 12.09
N SER A 283 -3.59 36.89 11.46
CA SER A 283 -2.91 37.41 10.27
C SER A 283 -3.86 37.63 9.08
N ILE A 284 -4.80 36.70 8.86
CA ILE A 284 -5.83 36.80 7.81
C ILE A 284 -6.79 37.96 8.13
N SER A 285 -7.26 38.06 9.37
CA SER A 285 -8.13 39.16 9.80
C SER A 285 -7.44 40.52 9.69
N PHE A 286 -6.17 40.64 10.10
CA PHE A 286 -5.41 41.89 10.01
C PHE A 286 -5.18 42.34 8.56
N TYR A 287 -4.89 41.40 7.65
CA TYR A 287 -4.72 41.72 6.23
C TYR A 287 -6.03 42.22 5.60
N ASN A 288 -7.15 41.56 5.90
CA ASN A 288 -8.48 41.97 5.45
C ASN A 288 -8.88 43.34 6.00
N ILE A 289 -8.57 43.61 7.27
CA ILE A 289 -8.80 44.93 7.89
C ILE A 289 -7.94 46.01 7.22
N LYS A 290 -6.65 45.74 6.96
CA LYS A 290 -5.74 46.68 6.29
C LYS A 290 -6.24 47.06 4.90
N GLN A 291 -6.65 46.08 4.09
CA GLN A 291 -7.25 46.33 2.78
C GLN A 291 -8.54 47.15 2.87
N CYS A 292 -9.38 46.87 3.88
CA CYS A 292 -10.60 47.64 4.10
C CYS A 292 -10.29 49.11 4.46
N ILE A 293 -9.26 49.37 5.26
CA ILE A 293 -8.83 50.72 5.65
C ILE A 293 -8.21 51.49 4.46
N GLU A 294 -7.32 50.85 3.68
CA GLU A 294 -6.74 51.46 2.47
C GLU A 294 -7.83 51.82 1.44
N ASN A 295 -8.92 51.04 1.37
CA ASN A 295 -10.06 51.30 0.50
C ASN A 295 -11.07 52.32 1.07
N GLN A 296 -11.12 52.54 2.38
CA GLN A 296 -11.91 53.63 2.97
C GLN A 296 -11.24 55.00 2.77
N LEU A 297 -9.90 55.05 2.73
CA LEU A 297 -9.15 56.27 2.41
C LEU A 297 -9.41 56.74 0.97
N THR A 298 -9.54 55.83 0.00
CA THR A 298 -9.93 56.16 -1.38
C THR A 298 -11.39 56.63 -1.47
N LEU A 299 -12.31 56.04 -0.69
CA LEU A 299 -13.69 56.55 -0.54
C LEU A 299 -13.76 57.95 0.09
N CYS A 300 -12.89 58.25 1.06
CA CYS A 300 -12.79 59.59 1.66
C CYS A 300 -12.31 60.64 0.64
N PHE A 301 -11.30 60.29 -0.17
CA PHE A 301 -10.79 61.13 -1.26
C PHE A 301 -11.88 61.48 -2.30
N ILE A 302 -12.77 60.55 -2.60
CA ILE A 302 -13.89 60.76 -3.54
C ILE A 302 -14.97 61.67 -2.93
N LYS A 303 -15.26 61.53 -1.64
CA LYS A 303 -16.25 62.37 -0.94
C LYS A 303 -15.80 63.84 -0.84
N THR A 304 -14.49 64.08 -0.76
CA THR A 304 -13.90 65.44 -0.85
C THR A 304 -13.95 66.02 -2.26
N HIS A 305 -13.77 65.21 -3.31
CA HIS A 305 -13.88 65.68 -4.70
C HIS A 305 -15.34 65.97 -5.12
N LEU A 306 -16.32 65.21 -4.64
CA LEU A 306 -17.74 65.45 -4.95
C LEU A 306 -18.30 66.74 -4.31
N LYS A 307 -17.69 67.25 -3.23
CA LYS A 307 -18.07 68.55 -2.65
C LYS A 307 -17.72 69.75 -3.56
N PHE A 308 -16.84 69.58 -4.55
CA PHE A 308 -16.50 70.64 -5.50
C PHE A 308 -17.44 70.72 -6.72
N CYS A 309 -18.33 69.75 -6.93
CA CYS A 309 -19.29 69.78 -8.04
C CYS A 309 -20.66 70.38 -7.69
N SER A 310 -20.87 70.88 -6.47
CA SER A 310 -22.08 71.60 -6.11
C SER A 310 -21.93 73.10 -6.40
N TYR A 311 -21.83 73.46 -7.68
CA TYR A 311 -22.08 74.83 -8.13
C TYR A 311 -23.52 74.90 -8.66
N PRO A 312 -24.36 75.84 -8.22
CA PRO A 312 -25.74 75.89 -8.65
C PRO A 312 -25.79 76.50 -10.06
N VAL A 313 -25.99 75.64 -11.07
CA VAL A 313 -26.45 76.08 -12.38
C VAL A 313 -27.96 75.82 -12.43
N GLN A 314 -28.71 76.93 -12.43
CA GLN A 314 -30.14 76.95 -12.67
C GLN A 314 -30.41 76.66 -14.16
N ASP A 315 -31.47 75.87 -14.37
CA ASP A 315 -32.18 75.60 -15.62
C ASP A 315 -31.54 74.62 -16.62
N GLU A 316 -31.93 73.34 -16.50
CA GLU A 316 -32.55 72.49 -17.56
C GLU A 316 -32.73 71.04 -17.06
N TYR A 317 -33.97 70.67 -16.73
CA TYR A 317 -34.30 69.52 -15.86
C TYR A 317 -34.55 68.17 -16.56
N LYS A 318 -34.04 67.90 -17.77
CA LYS A 318 -34.26 66.59 -18.41
C LYS A 318 -33.00 65.85 -18.88
N LEU A 319 -31.93 66.54 -19.27
CA LEU A 319 -30.66 65.88 -19.58
C LEU A 319 -29.89 65.49 -18.32
N ARG A 320 -30.05 66.27 -17.25
CA ARG A 320 -29.30 66.14 -15.99
C ARG A 320 -29.64 64.85 -15.24
N ASP A 321 -30.90 64.45 -15.15
CA ASP A 321 -31.28 63.21 -14.48
C ASP A 321 -30.84 61.96 -15.26
N TYR A 322 -30.82 62.02 -16.59
CA TYR A 322 -30.30 60.94 -17.42
C TYR A 322 -28.78 60.83 -17.32
N LEU A 323 -28.05 61.96 -17.40
CA LEU A 323 -26.60 61.99 -17.22
C LEU A 323 -26.19 61.61 -15.79
N ILE A 324 -26.92 62.03 -14.76
CA ILE A 324 -26.65 61.60 -13.37
C ILE A 324 -26.93 60.11 -13.21
N LYS A 325 -27.99 59.55 -13.82
CA LYS A 325 -28.22 58.10 -13.83
C LYS A 325 -27.12 57.34 -14.55
N VAL A 326 -26.73 57.79 -15.74
CA VAL A 326 -25.68 57.16 -16.54
C VAL A 326 -24.33 57.27 -15.85
N ILE A 327 -23.98 58.43 -15.29
CA ILE A 327 -22.74 58.62 -14.54
C ILE A 327 -22.78 57.79 -13.25
N ALA A 328 -23.88 57.76 -12.50
CA ALA A 328 -24.00 56.93 -11.30
C ALA A 328 -23.94 55.43 -11.63
N GLN A 329 -24.50 55.00 -12.76
CA GLN A 329 -24.43 53.62 -13.25
C GLN A 329 -23.01 53.26 -13.69
N LEU A 330 -22.34 54.13 -14.46
CA LEU A 330 -20.97 53.95 -14.91
C LEU A 330 -19.98 53.99 -13.74
N TYR A 331 -20.27 54.81 -12.73
CA TYR A 331 -19.47 54.90 -11.50
C TYR A 331 -19.69 53.69 -10.60
N LEU A 332 -20.92 53.16 -10.50
CA LEU A 332 -21.19 51.89 -9.82
C LEU A 332 -20.52 50.70 -10.55
N ASP A 333 -20.53 50.68 -11.88
CA ASP A 333 -19.88 49.62 -12.67
C ASP A 333 -18.35 49.70 -12.57
N ILE A 334 -17.77 50.91 -12.58
CA ILE A 334 -16.32 51.10 -12.39
C ILE A 334 -15.90 50.82 -10.94
N PHE A 335 -16.70 51.22 -9.95
CA PHE A 335 -16.43 50.99 -8.54
C PHE A 335 -16.60 49.51 -8.16
N CYS A 336 -17.64 48.84 -8.67
CA CYS A 336 -17.78 47.39 -8.58
C CYS A 336 -16.63 46.70 -9.29
N ASN A 337 -16.23 47.10 -10.51
CA ASN A 337 -15.13 46.44 -11.21
C ASN A 337 -13.76 46.65 -10.54
N LEU A 338 -13.40 47.85 -10.07
CA LEU A 338 -12.08 48.10 -9.45
C LEU A 338 -11.96 47.54 -8.02
N TYR A 339 -13.01 47.64 -7.20
CA TYR A 339 -13.04 47.05 -5.85
C TYR A 339 -13.02 45.51 -5.91
N PHE A 340 -13.65 44.94 -6.94
CA PHE A 340 -13.85 43.51 -7.06
C PHE A 340 -12.70 42.80 -7.80
N GLN A 341 -12.05 43.44 -8.76
CA GLN A 341 -10.91 42.83 -9.46
C GLN A 341 -9.73 42.56 -8.52
N HIS A 342 -9.55 43.31 -7.42
CA HIS A 342 -8.50 43.07 -6.43
C HIS A 342 -8.87 42.07 -5.31
N SER A 343 -10.13 42.03 -4.86
CA SER A 343 -10.59 41.04 -3.86
C SER A 343 -10.77 39.65 -4.46
N ILE A 344 -11.23 39.54 -5.72
CA ILE A 344 -11.18 38.30 -6.51
C ILE A 344 -9.74 37.87 -6.74
N PHE A 345 -8.83 38.78 -7.11
CA PHE A 345 -7.43 38.39 -7.34
C PHE A 345 -6.80 37.77 -6.08
N PHE A 346 -7.14 38.26 -4.88
CA PHE A 346 -6.66 37.67 -3.63
C PHE A 346 -7.29 36.31 -3.33
N PHE A 347 -8.60 36.14 -3.52
CA PHE A 347 -9.26 34.86 -3.26
C PHE A 347 -8.88 33.80 -4.30
N ILE A 348 -8.79 34.17 -5.59
CA ILE A 348 -8.21 33.32 -6.64
C ILE A 348 -6.74 33.04 -6.33
N TYR A 349 -5.95 33.99 -5.86
CA TYR A 349 -4.56 33.75 -5.48
C TYR A 349 -4.46 32.81 -4.27
N PHE A 350 -5.33 32.93 -3.28
CA PHE A 350 -5.41 32.05 -2.11
C PHE A 350 -5.88 30.64 -2.47
N VAL A 351 -6.93 30.50 -3.29
CA VAL A 351 -7.42 29.20 -3.80
C VAL A 351 -6.41 28.56 -4.74
N LYS A 352 -5.75 29.36 -5.58
CA LYS A 352 -4.65 28.90 -6.44
C LYS A 352 -3.41 28.54 -5.63
N GLN A 353 -3.15 29.17 -4.48
CA GLN A 353 -2.15 28.74 -3.49
C GLN A 353 -2.57 27.57 -2.60
N MET A 354 -3.86 27.26 -2.51
CA MET A 354 -4.38 26.05 -1.86
C MET A 354 -4.38 24.85 -2.80
N ASN A 355 -4.57 25.09 -4.11
CA ASN A 355 -4.53 24.08 -5.16
C ASN A 355 -3.11 23.80 -5.67
N ASP A 356 -2.27 24.83 -5.86
CA ASP A 356 -0.83 24.65 -6.04
C ASP A 356 -0.19 24.52 -4.66
N THR A 357 0.64 23.50 -4.48
CA THR A 357 1.16 23.04 -3.19
C THR A 357 2.43 23.75 -2.64
N PRO A 358 2.87 24.99 -3.02
CA PRO A 358 4.16 25.50 -2.54
C PRO A 358 4.08 26.46 -1.34
N TYR A 359 2.91 26.75 -0.74
CA TYR A 359 2.88 27.68 0.40
C TYR A 359 2.94 26.98 1.76
N PHE A 360 3.99 27.30 2.52
CA PHE A 360 4.27 26.89 3.90
C PHE A 360 3.05 26.90 4.85
N LEU A 361 2.11 27.82 4.63
CA LEU A 361 0.90 27.99 5.45
C LEU A 361 -0.12 26.86 5.25
N THR A 362 -0.26 26.35 4.01
CA THR A 362 -1.23 25.29 3.68
C THR A 362 -0.70 23.92 4.12
N ARG A 363 0.61 23.69 3.97
CA ARG A 363 1.27 22.46 4.44
C ARG A 363 1.21 22.26 5.95
N ASN A 364 1.45 23.32 6.72
CA ASN A 364 1.41 23.21 8.16
C ASN A 364 -0.05 23.05 8.65
N LEU A 365 -1.01 23.76 8.03
CA LEU A 365 -2.44 23.60 8.34
C LEU A 365 -2.92 22.18 8.02
N ASP A 366 -2.54 21.63 6.86
CA ASP A 366 -2.82 20.26 6.46
C ASP A 366 -2.25 19.24 7.45
N CYS A 367 -1.05 19.50 7.98
CA CYS A 367 -0.41 18.69 9.03
C CYS A 367 -1.21 18.67 10.35
N GLU A 368 -1.59 19.83 10.89
CA GLU A 368 -2.38 19.91 12.13
C GLU A 368 -3.78 19.31 11.96
N ILE A 369 -4.39 19.58 10.82
CA ILE A 369 -5.70 19.07 10.45
C ILE A 369 -5.69 17.54 10.37
N SER A 370 -4.69 16.96 9.69
CA SER A 370 -4.52 15.52 9.57
C SER A 370 -4.24 14.83 10.90
N GLN A 371 -3.60 15.51 11.85
CA GLN A 371 -3.34 14.98 13.19
C GLN A 371 -4.58 15.05 14.09
N SER A 372 -5.38 16.12 13.96
CA SER A 372 -6.51 16.40 14.85
C SER A 372 -7.76 15.61 14.48
N PHE A 373 -7.90 15.22 13.20
CA PHE A 373 -9.06 14.51 12.70
C PHE A 373 -8.60 13.32 11.84
N GLU A 374 -9.00 12.10 12.17
CA GLU A 374 -8.80 10.88 11.33
C GLU A 374 -9.62 10.91 10.02
N ILE A 375 -10.08 12.07 9.60
CA ILE A 375 -10.93 12.27 8.42
C ILE A 375 -10.02 12.51 7.22
N GLU A 376 -10.35 11.98 6.04
CA GLU A 376 -9.57 12.26 4.82
C GLU A 376 -9.44 13.78 4.62
N LEU A 377 -8.21 14.22 4.38
CA LEU A 377 -7.77 15.62 4.35
C LEU A 377 -8.62 16.50 3.42
N ILE A 378 -9.13 15.87 2.37
CA ILE A 378 -10.13 16.37 1.43
C ILE A 378 -11.38 16.94 2.13
N TYR A 379 -12.00 16.20 3.05
CA TYR A 379 -13.23 16.63 3.70
C TYR A 379 -12.99 17.80 4.64
N ILE A 380 -11.83 17.82 5.28
CA ILE A 380 -11.50 18.88 6.22
C ILE A 380 -11.20 20.18 5.47
N ARG A 381 -10.61 20.11 4.27
CA ARG A 381 -10.49 21.28 3.39
C ARG A 381 -11.87 21.85 3.03
N VAL A 382 -12.84 20.99 2.70
CA VAL A 382 -14.22 21.42 2.41
C VAL A 382 -14.87 22.07 3.62
N LEU A 383 -14.80 21.44 4.80
CA LEU A 383 -15.31 22.00 6.05
C LEU A 383 -14.60 23.31 6.44
N GLY A 384 -13.29 23.37 6.26
CA GLY A 384 -12.45 24.56 6.46
C GLY A 384 -12.89 25.72 5.56
N MET A 385 -13.19 25.45 4.28
CA MET A 385 -13.74 26.46 3.39
C MET A 385 -15.11 26.96 3.86
N PHE A 386 -16.03 26.07 4.24
CA PHE A 386 -17.33 26.49 4.77
C PHE A 386 -17.23 27.33 6.04
N THR A 387 -16.35 26.95 6.97
CA THR A 387 -16.14 27.71 8.21
C THR A 387 -15.53 29.08 7.94
N LEU A 388 -14.56 29.19 7.03
CA LEU A 388 -14.00 30.47 6.59
C LEU A 388 -15.06 31.37 5.94
N ILE A 389 -15.93 30.80 5.11
CA ILE A 389 -17.05 31.53 4.50
C ILE A 389 -18.01 32.05 5.58
N SER A 390 -18.41 31.21 6.54
CA SER A 390 -19.27 31.62 7.65
C SER A 390 -18.61 32.72 8.49
N LEU A 391 -17.31 32.60 8.76
CA LEU A 391 -16.54 33.60 9.50
C LEU A 391 -16.49 34.95 8.74
N GLN A 392 -16.28 34.92 7.42
CA GLN A 392 -16.27 36.13 6.60
C GLN A 392 -17.61 36.85 6.61
N ILE A 393 -18.72 36.10 6.46
CA ILE A 393 -20.08 36.65 6.56
C ILE A 393 -20.28 37.28 7.95
N PHE A 394 -19.86 36.59 9.00
CA PHE A 394 -19.95 37.09 10.37
C PHE A 394 -19.15 38.39 10.57
N VAL A 395 -17.90 38.43 10.09
CA VAL A 395 -17.06 39.63 10.18
C VAL A 395 -17.69 40.79 9.44
N ILE A 396 -18.14 40.61 8.19
CA ILE A 396 -18.78 41.65 7.39
C ILE A 396 -20.02 42.20 8.10
N GLN A 397 -20.87 41.30 8.64
CA GLN A 397 -22.06 41.71 9.39
C GLN A 397 -21.68 42.52 10.64
N LEU A 398 -20.63 42.10 11.34
CA LEU A 398 -20.12 42.79 12.52
C LEU A 398 -19.57 44.18 12.15
N THR A 399 -18.82 44.33 11.06
CA THR A 399 -18.34 45.64 10.60
C THR A 399 -19.48 46.55 10.19
N VAL A 400 -20.50 46.03 9.49
CA VAL A 400 -21.70 46.80 9.10
C VAL A 400 -22.44 47.27 10.35
N ASN A 401 -22.64 46.39 11.34
CA ASN A 401 -23.30 46.74 12.60
C ASN A 401 -22.54 47.82 13.38
N ILE A 402 -21.21 47.71 13.47
CA ILE A 402 -20.36 48.73 14.10
C ILE A 402 -20.49 50.06 13.35
N PHE A 403 -20.45 50.03 12.02
CA PHE A 403 -20.60 51.23 11.19
C PHE A 403 -21.95 51.92 11.38
N ILE A 404 -23.04 51.16 11.46
CA ILE A 404 -24.39 51.67 11.75
C ILE A 404 -24.42 52.33 13.13
N MET A 405 -23.85 51.67 14.15
CA MET A 405 -23.75 52.24 15.49
C MET A 405 -22.98 53.57 15.51
N LEU A 406 -21.85 53.64 14.80
CA LEU A 406 -21.00 54.84 14.77
C LEU A 406 -21.64 56.00 14.01
N THR A 407 -22.34 55.72 12.90
CA THR A 407 -22.88 56.77 12.02
C THR A 407 -24.30 57.21 12.36
N LYS A 408 -25.00 56.48 13.25
CA LYS A 408 -26.43 56.69 13.59
C LYS A 408 -27.35 56.77 12.35
N GLY A 409 -26.90 56.24 11.21
CA GLY A 409 -27.63 56.27 9.95
C GLY A 409 -28.63 55.12 9.82
N LYS A 410 -29.75 55.35 9.14
CA LYS A 410 -30.64 54.25 8.71
C LYS A 410 -30.01 53.55 7.51
N PHE A 411 -29.52 52.34 7.72
CA PHE A 411 -28.98 51.52 6.63
C PHE A 411 -30.14 50.88 5.86
N SER A 412 -30.04 50.89 4.52
CA SER A 412 -30.98 50.17 3.67
C SER A 412 -30.65 48.68 3.72
N SER A 413 -31.64 47.83 4.05
CA SER A 413 -31.48 46.37 4.09
C SER A 413 -30.99 45.78 2.77
N ASN A 414 -31.17 46.50 1.67
CA ASN A 414 -30.78 46.05 0.34
C ASN A 414 -29.26 45.90 0.18
N ILE A 415 -28.46 46.69 0.90
CA ILE A 415 -27.00 46.62 0.78
C ILE A 415 -26.47 45.30 1.40
N SER A 416 -27.03 44.87 2.55
CA SER A 416 -26.66 43.58 3.15
C SER A 416 -27.05 42.39 2.27
N SER A 417 -28.25 42.39 1.69
CA SER A 417 -28.70 41.29 0.82
C SER A 417 -27.92 41.24 -0.49
N ILE A 418 -27.59 42.39 -1.08
CA ILE A 418 -26.71 42.44 -2.28
C ILE A 418 -25.32 41.91 -1.93
N THR A 419 -24.75 42.29 -0.78
CA THR A 419 -23.41 41.80 -0.34
C THR A 419 -23.41 40.28 -0.12
N ILE A 420 -24.48 39.72 0.46
CA ILE A 420 -24.62 38.27 0.69
C ILE A 420 -24.78 37.50 -0.62
N ILE A 421 -25.66 37.96 -1.53
CA ILE A 421 -25.86 37.32 -2.85
C ILE A 421 -24.56 37.34 -3.65
N TYR A 422 -23.80 38.42 -3.55
CA TYR A 422 -22.55 38.57 -4.27
C TYR A 422 -21.42 37.71 -3.70
N LEU A 423 -21.31 37.62 -2.37
CA LEU A 423 -20.42 36.65 -1.70
C LEU A 423 -20.78 35.22 -2.11
N TYR A 424 -22.06 34.87 -2.17
CA TYR A 424 -22.52 33.55 -2.60
C TYR A 424 -22.10 33.23 -4.04
N ILE A 425 -22.26 34.18 -4.98
CA ILE A 425 -21.84 33.99 -6.38
C ILE A 425 -20.31 33.89 -6.50
N SER A 426 -19.57 34.73 -5.79
CA SER A 426 -18.10 34.73 -5.80
C SER A 426 -17.54 33.42 -5.23
N LEU A 427 -18.04 32.99 -4.08
CA LEU A 427 -17.58 31.77 -3.41
C LEU A 427 -18.10 30.49 -4.09
N GLY A 428 -19.26 30.56 -4.75
CA GLY A 428 -19.85 29.45 -5.48
C GLY A 428 -18.98 28.96 -6.64
N MET A 429 -18.30 29.88 -7.33
CA MET A 429 -17.35 29.54 -8.40
C MET A 429 -16.14 28.77 -7.88
N ASP A 430 -15.59 29.15 -6.73
CA ASP A 430 -14.42 28.49 -6.14
C ASP A 430 -14.76 27.14 -5.50
N LEU A 431 -15.92 27.06 -4.84
CA LEU A 431 -16.50 25.79 -4.39
C LEU A 431 -16.68 24.82 -5.57
N GLN A 432 -17.18 25.30 -6.72
CA GLN A 432 -17.33 24.48 -7.91
C GLN A 432 -15.99 23.96 -8.45
N VAL A 433 -14.91 24.76 -8.38
CA VAL A 433 -13.55 24.33 -8.75
C VAL A 433 -13.02 23.27 -7.77
N CYS A 434 -13.21 23.45 -6.47
CA CYS A 434 -12.81 22.43 -5.48
C CYS A 434 -13.65 21.15 -5.57
N PHE A 435 -14.95 21.26 -5.83
CA PHE A 435 -15.80 20.10 -6.06
C PHE A 435 -15.44 19.37 -7.37
N THR A 436 -15.03 20.09 -8.41
CA THR A 436 -14.55 19.44 -9.64
C THR A 436 -13.20 18.77 -9.46
N SER A 437 -12.27 19.34 -8.68
CA SER A 437 -11.01 18.64 -8.32
C SER A 437 -11.27 17.38 -7.49
N LEU A 438 -12.28 17.41 -6.62
CA LEU A 438 -12.74 16.26 -5.84
C LEU A 438 -13.36 15.15 -6.69
N ILE A 439 -14.08 15.52 -7.74
CA ILE A 439 -14.67 14.57 -8.69
C ILE A 439 -13.58 13.91 -9.55
N THR A 440 -12.50 14.63 -9.86
CA THR A 440 -11.39 14.09 -10.67
C THR A 440 -10.49 13.14 -9.88
N ASP A 441 -10.30 13.37 -8.58
CA ASP A 441 -9.58 12.46 -7.68
C ASP A 441 -10.52 11.32 -7.23
N LYS A 442 -10.61 10.28 -8.06
CA LYS A 442 -11.50 9.12 -7.90
C LYS A 442 -11.41 8.43 -6.51
N VAL A 443 -12.25 8.80 -5.54
CA VAL A 443 -12.74 7.91 -4.47
C VAL A 443 -14.16 8.33 -4.02
N ASN A 444 -15.14 7.43 -4.20
CA ASN A 444 -16.45 7.35 -3.51
C ASN A 444 -17.32 8.62 -3.35
N PHE A 445 -17.67 9.26 -4.48
CA PHE A 445 -18.62 10.36 -4.54
C PHE A 445 -20.12 10.06 -4.21
N PRO A 446 -20.69 8.83 -4.33
CA PRO A 446 -22.15 8.68 -4.28
C PRO A 446 -22.78 8.82 -2.89
N HIS A 447 -22.03 8.64 -1.79
CA HIS A 447 -22.61 8.72 -0.44
C HIS A 447 -22.83 10.16 0.08
N ILE A 448 -22.07 11.13 -0.44
CA ILE A 448 -22.06 12.52 0.08
C ILE A 448 -23.22 13.33 -0.50
N ILE A 449 -23.54 13.15 -1.78
CA ILE A 449 -24.71 13.81 -2.39
C ILE A 449 -25.97 13.36 -1.65
N THR A 450 -26.09 12.07 -1.31
CA THR A 450 -27.25 11.55 -0.58
C THR A 450 -27.34 12.14 0.83
N PHE A 451 -26.22 12.23 1.55
CA PHE A 451 -26.21 12.79 2.92
C PHE A 451 -26.51 14.30 2.94
N ILE A 452 -25.95 15.07 2.01
CA ILE A 452 -26.20 16.52 1.91
C ILE A 452 -27.63 16.80 1.43
N PHE A 453 -28.14 16.05 0.44
CA PHE A 453 -29.55 16.20 0.03
C PHE A 453 -30.52 15.76 1.13
N GLU A 454 -30.25 14.70 1.88
CA GLU A 454 -31.12 14.27 2.99
C GLU A 454 -31.18 15.31 4.13
N GLN A 455 -30.08 16.01 4.42
CA GLN A 455 -30.06 17.05 5.45
C GLN A 455 -30.74 18.33 4.98
N ILE A 456 -30.56 18.71 3.70
CA ILE A 456 -31.23 19.88 3.12
C ILE A 456 -32.75 19.63 3.00
N ILE A 457 -33.17 18.42 2.56
CA ILE A 457 -34.59 18.04 2.48
C ILE A 457 -35.24 17.92 3.87
N LYS A 458 -34.48 17.62 4.93
CA LYS A 458 -35.02 17.61 6.30
C LYS A 458 -35.16 19.00 6.94
N GLN A 459 -34.54 20.03 6.37
CA GLN A 459 -34.56 21.39 6.91
C GLN A 459 -35.38 22.39 6.08
N THR A 460 -35.80 22.02 4.87
CA THR A 460 -36.88 22.67 4.10
C THR A 460 -38.21 21.97 4.32
#